data_AF-A0AA88T7C8-F1
#
_entry.id   AF-A0AA88T7C8-F1
#
_cell.length_a   1.000
_cell.length_b   1.000
_cell.length_c   1.000
_cell.angle_alpha   90.00
_cell.angle_beta   90.00
_cell.angle_gamma   90.00
#
_symmetry.space_group_name_H-M   'P 1'
#
loop_
_entity.id
_entity.type
_entity.pdbx_description
1 polymer ?
#
loop_
_entity_poly.entity_id
_entity_poly.type
_entity_poly.pdbx_seq_one_letter_code
_entity_poly.pdbx_strand_id
1 'polypeptide(L)'
;MIHQNNLKSIHSVFIHLGKVDEDGFLYITGRIKELIITAGGENVPPLPIEDAVKQELPIISNAMLIGDKRKFLSILLTLKCTINPETTEPTDILTLEAVEFCQQLGSQSTKVSDIIGGKDKLVYQSIEEGIARVNSKATSNAQRIQKWIILGNDFSIVGGELGPTMKLRRPVVLQMYHSEIESFYKE
;
A
#
# COMPACT_ATOMS: atom_id res chain seq x y z
N MET A 1 19.62 -56.53 -24.33
CA MET A 1 19.34 -55.76 -25.55
C MET A 1 18.92 -54.36 -25.13
N ILE A 2 19.73 -53.40 -25.52
CA ILE A 2 19.55 -51.96 -25.32
C ILE A 2 18.56 -51.50 -26.39
N HIS A 3 17.54 -50.74 -26.02
CA HIS A 3 17.04 -49.69 -26.89
C HIS A 3 16.51 -48.51 -26.07
N GLN A 4 17.35 -47.48 -26.01
CA GLN A 4 16.95 -46.09 -25.84
C GLN A 4 16.19 -45.64 -27.09
N ASN A 5 15.22 -44.73 -26.92
CA ASN A 5 14.99 -43.54 -27.74
C ASN A 5 13.61 -42.93 -27.37
N ASN A 6 13.38 -41.63 -27.28
CA ASN A 6 14.24 -40.45 -27.25
C ASN A 6 13.34 -39.23 -26.97
N LEU A 7 13.97 -38.11 -26.60
CA LEU A 7 13.45 -36.73 -26.59
C LEU A 7 12.35 -36.33 -25.57
N LYS A 8 12.75 -35.53 -24.57
CA LYS A 8 12.80 -34.07 -24.73
C LYS A 8 13.62 -33.43 -23.60
N SER A 9 14.66 -32.74 -24.01
CA SER A 9 15.34 -31.73 -23.20
C SER A 9 14.38 -30.57 -22.98
N ILE A 10 14.13 -30.20 -21.73
CA ILE A 10 13.69 -28.85 -21.38
C ILE A 10 14.43 -28.45 -20.12
N HIS A 11 15.39 -27.56 -20.36
CA HIS A 11 16.01 -26.60 -19.46
C HIS A 11 15.52 -26.62 -18.02
N SER A 12 16.47 -26.88 -17.12
CA SER A 12 16.50 -26.30 -15.78
C SER A 12 16.14 -24.81 -15.84
N VAL A 13 14.96 -24.46 -15.33
CA VAL A 13 14.65 -23.10 -14.91
C VAL A 13 14.50 -23.14 -13.40
N PHE A 14 15.53 -22.66 -12.72
CA PHE A 14 15.52 -22.39 -11.29
C PHE A 14 14.57 -21.22 -11.00
N ILE A 15 13.40 -21.46 -10.39
CA ILE A 15 12.68 -20.39 -9.65
C ILE A 15 11.93 -20.95 -8.42
N HIS A 16 12.69 -21.31 -7.40
CA HIS A 16 12.49 -21.00 -5.98
C HIS A 16 11.14 -21.12 -5.23
N LEU A 17 10.03 -21.73 -5.69
CA LEU A 17 8.83 -21.86 -4.84
C LEU A 17 7.97 -23.11 -5.14
N GLY A 18 7.87 -24.03 -4.17
CA GLY A 18 6.78 -25.00 -4.06
C GLY A 18 7.21 -26.47 -4.06
N LYS A 19 6.86 -27.20 -2.99
CA LYS A 19 6.80 -28.67 -2.99
C LYS A 19 5.38 -29.07 -3.43
N VAL A 20 5.32 -30.01 -4.36
CA VAL A 20 4.08 -30.67 -4.81
C VAL A 20 4.00 -32.01 -4.06
N ASP A 21 2.84 -32.35 -3.50
CA ASP A 21 2.61 -33.68 -2.90
C ASP A 21 2.15 -34.72 -3.95
N GLU A 22 2.05 -35.98 -3.55
CA GLU A 22 1.65 -37.09 -4.44
C GLU A 22 0.20 -36.98 -4.95
N ASP A 23 -0.62 -36.12 -4.36
CA ASP A 23 -2.02 -35.87 -4.71
C ASP A 23 -2.21 -34.63 -5.61
N GLY A 24 -1.12 -33.97 -6.03
CA GLY A 24 -1.16 -32.83 -6.96
C GLY A 24 -1.54 -31.50 -6.31
N PHE A 25 -1.49 -31.39 -4.98
CA PHE A 25 -1.69 -30.12 -4.29
C PHE A 25 -0.39 -29.32 -4.24
N LEU A 26 -0.47 -28.07 -4.72
CA LEU A 26 0.62 -27.11 -4.63
C LEU A 26 0.58 -26.42 -3.26
N TYR A 27 1.51 -26.76 -2.37
CA TYR A 27 1.73 -25.99 -1.15
C TYR A 27 2.62 -24.80 -1.47
N ILE A 28 2.01 -23.62 -1.58
CA ILE A 28 2.75 -22.37 -1.60
C ILE A 28 3.31 -22.13 -0.20
N THR A 29 4.54 -22.58 0.05
CA THR A 29 5.34 -22.17 1.21
C THR A 29 5.92 -20.78 0.97
N GLY A 30 5.04 -19.80 0.80
CA GLY A 30 5.35 -18.37 0.80
C GLY A 30 4.65 -17.72 1.99
N ARG A 31 5.32 -16.75 2.65
CA ARG A 31 4.89 -16.04 3.88
C ARG A 31 3.37 -16.13 4.11
N ILE A 32 2.97 -16.87 5.16
CA ILE A 32 1.62 -16.88 5.73
C ILE A 32 1.21 -15.42 5.88
N LYS A 33 0.36 -14.98 4.95
CA LYS A 33 0.18 -13.59 4.54
C LYS A 33 -0.53 -12.82 5.65
N GLU A 34 -0.11 -11.56 5.86
CA GLU A 34 -0.76 -10.57 6.72
C GLU A 34 -2.17 -10.24 6.18
N LEU A 35 -3.11 -11.18 6.31
CA LEU A 35 -4.53 -10.96 6.03
C LEU A 35 -5.10 -10.10 7.14
N ILE A 36 -5.86 -9.09 6.75
CA ILE A 36 -6.70 -8.34 7.68
C ILE A 36 -7.96 -9.16 7.92
N ILE A 37 -8.28 -9.43 9.19
CA ILE A 37 -9.56 -10.05 9.55
C ILE A 37 -10.42 -8.94 10.15
N THR A 38 -11.42 -8.48 9.39
CA THR A 38 -12.32 -7.42 9.86
C THR A 38 -13.14 -7.90 11.06
N ALA A 39 -13.76 -6.98 11.82
CA ALA A 39 -14.66 -7.36 12.92
C ALA A 39 -15.86 -8.23 12.46
N GLY A 40 -16.22 -8.17 11.17
CA GLY A 40 -17.23 -9.02 10.56
C GLY A 40 -16.74 -10.41 10.12
N GLY A 41 -15.47 -10.74 10.33
CA GLY A 41 -14.87 -12.02 9.94
C GLY A 41 -14.42 -12.13 8.48
N GLU A 42 -14.54 -11.05 7.70
CA GLU A 42 -14.05 -11.02 6.30
C GLU A 42 -12.51 -11.01 6.28
N ASN A 43 -11.92 -11.86 5.44
CA ASN A 43 -10.48 -11.90 5.18
C ASN A 43 -10.13 -10.98 4.01
N VAL A 44 -9.36 -9.92 4.29
CA VAL A 44 -8.98 -8.92 3.31
C VAL A 44 -7.46 -8.95 3.09
N PRO A 45 -6.99 -9.24 1.86
CA PRO A 45 -5.58 -9.05 1.53
C PRO A 45 -5.29 -7.55 1.34
N PRO A 46 -4.35 -6.95 2.09
CA PRO A 46 -4.12 -5.50 2.02
C PRO A 46 -3.41 -5.06 0.74
N LEU A 47 -2.41 -5.80 0.27
CA LEU A 47 -1.55 -5.40 -0.85
C LEU A 47 -2.32 -5.07 -2.14
N PRO A 48 -3.29 -5.87 -2.61
CA PRO A 48 -4.04 -5.53 -3.81
C PRO A 48 -4.78 -4.19 -3.73
N ILE A 49 -5.30 -3.84 -2.54
CA ILE A 49 -6.01 -2.59 -2.32
C ILE A 49 -5.02 -1.42 -2.25
N GLU A 50 -3.91 -1.58 -1.53
CA GLU A 50 -2.84 -0.58 -1.43
C GLU A 50 -2.23 -0.27 -2.80
N ASP A 51 -1.94 -1.30 -3.61
CA ASP A 51 -1.41 -1.14 -4.97
C ASP A 51 -2.43 -0.48 -5.89
N ALA A 52 -3.71 -0.83 -5.80
CA ALA A 52 -4.77 -0.19 -6.59
C ALA A 52 -4.90 1.30 -6.27
N VAL A 53 -4.80 1.69 -5.00
CA VAL A 53 -4.80 3.11 -4.59
C VAL A 53 -3.60 3.85 -5.19
N LYS A 54 -2.40 3.26 -5.11
CA LYS A 54 -1.19 3.87 -5.68
C LYS A 54 -1.24 4.00 -7.21
N GLN A 55 -1.90 3.06 -7.89
CA GLN A 55 -2.10 3.12 -9.35
C GLN A 55 -3.09 4.22 -9.75
N GLU A 56 -4.17 4.38 -9.01
CA GLU A 56 -5.20 5.41 -9.27
C GLU A 56 -4.76 6.82 -8.87
N LEU A 57 -3.80 6.95 -7.94
CA LEU A 57 -3.34 8.21 -7.37
C LEU A 57 -1.80 8.33 -7.45
N PRO A 58 -1.24 8.82 -8.58
CA PRO A 58 0.20 8.92 -8.80
C PRO A 58 0.97 9.78 -7.80
N ILE A 59 0.28 10.68 -7.09
CA ILE A 59 0.84 11.53 -6.02
C ILE A 59 1.18 10.73 -4.75
N ILE A 60 0.57 9.55 -4.54
CA ILE A 60 0.75 8.73 -3.34
C ILE A 60 2.06 7.95 -3.41
N SER A 61 2.87 8.05 -2.35
CA SER A 61 4.12 7.29 -2.20
C SER A 61 3.87 5.94 -1.56
N ASN A 62 3.26 5.95 -0.36
CA ASN A 62 2.89 4.76 0.39
C ASN A 62 1.41 4.79 0.75
N ALA A 63 0.82 3.60 0.76
CA ALA A 63 -0.55 3.37 1.18
C ALA A 63 -0.54 2.17 2.13
N MET A 64 -1.04 2.33 3.36
CA MET A 64 -1.15 1.26 4.33
C MET A 64 -2.60 1.07 4.75
N LEU A 65 -3.16 -0.06 4.36
CA LEU A 65 -4.50 -0.47 4.72
C LEU A 65 -4.54 -0.95 6.18
N ILE A 66 -5.61 -0.57 6.86
CA ILE A 66 -5.89 -0.86 8.25
C ILE A 66 -7.33 -1.35 8.34
N GLY A 67 -7.54 -2.40 9.12
CA GLY A 67 -8.88 -2.90 9.39
C GLY A 67 -8.94 -4.13 10.28
N ASP A 68 -7.81 -4.57 10.83
CA ASP A 68 -7.76 -5.78 11.64
C ASP A 68 -8.58 -5.60 12.91
N LYS A 69 -9.60 -6.46 13.07
CA LYS A 69 -10.60 -6.41 14.14
C LYS A 69 -11.36 -5.08 14.21
N ARG A 70 -11.43 -4.32 13.10
CA ARG A 70 -12.15 -3.04 13.00
C ARG A 70 -13.46 -3.20 12.22
N LYS A 71 -14.39 -2.26 12.44
CA LYS A 71 -15.74 -2.23 11.82
C LYS A 71 -15.68 -2.00 10.29
N PHE A 72 -14.65 -1.33 9.81
CA PHE A 72 -14.44 -1.00 8.39
C PHE A 72 -12.95 -0.85 8.09
N LEU A 73 -12.61 -0.75 6.80
CA LEU A 73 -11.25 -0.48 6.37
C LEU A 73 -10.96 1.02 6.34
N SER A 74 -9.80 1.39 6.86
CA SER A 74 -9.21 2.72 6.72
C SER A 74 -7.84 2.62 6.06
N ILE A 75 -7.33 3.71 5.50
CA ILE A 75 -6.00 3.71 4.86
C ILE A 75 -5.18 4.93 5.27
N LEU A 76 -3.91 4.71 5.60
CA LEU A 76 -2.92 5.77 5.76
C LEU A 76 -2.25 6.00 4.41
N LEU A 77 -2.16 7.26 4.00
CA LEU A 77 -1.55 7.69 2.75
C LEU A 77 -0.36 8.60 3.04
N THR A 78 0.69 8.50 2.24
CA THR A 78 1.78 9.48 2.23
C THR A 78 1.94 10.05 0.83
N LEU A 79 2.48 11.26 0.72
CA LEU A 79 2.72 11.91 -0.57
C LEU A 79 4.15 11.67 -1.03
N LYS A 80 4.36 11.60 -2.35
CA LYS A 80 5.71 11.59 -2.91
C LYS A 80 6.41 12.92 -2.65
N CYS A 81 7.42 12.88 -1.80
CA CYS A 81 8.27 14.01 -1.48
C CYS A 81 9.74 13.68 -1.77
N THR A 82 10.55 14.72 -1.91
CA THR A 82 11.99 14.58 -2.09
C THR A 82 12.65 14.13 -0.80
N ILE A 83 13.78 13.43 -0.92
CA ILE A 83 14.55 12.91 0.21
C ILE A 83 15.76 13.80 0.43
N ASN A 84 16.07 14.11 1.68
CA ASN A 84 17.30 14.83 2.02
C ASN A 84 18.51 13.91 1.73
N PRO A 85 19.46 14.31 0.87
CA PRO A 85 20.59 13.46 0.49
C PRO A 85 21.55 13.16 1.65
N GLU A 86 21.57 13.98 2.70
CA GLU A 86 22.45 13.80 3.85
C GLU A 86 21.80 12.93 4.93
N THR A 87 20.55 13.22 5.29
CA THR A 87 19.86 12.51 6.38
C THR A 87 19.07 11.30 5.89
N THR A 88 18.83 11.17 4.59
CA THR A 88 17.94 10.18 3.96
C THR A 88 16.49 10.24 4.46
N GLU A 89 16.10 11.35 5.09
CA GLU A 89 14.75 11.58 5.58
C GLU A 89 13.88 12.22 4.49
N PRO A 90 12.57 11.91 4.47
CA PRO A 90 11.61 12.62 3.64
C PRO A 90 11.56 14.11 4.01
N THR A 91 11.47 14.96 2.99
CA THR A 91 11.33 16.41 3.18
C THR A 91 9.89 16.87 2.97
N ASP A 92 9.60 18.13 3.28
CA ASP A 92 8.30 18.74 3.01
C ASP A 92 8.08 19.05 1.52
N ILE A 93 9.08 18.90 0.64
CA ILE A 93 8.99 19.31 -0.77
C ILE A 93 8.50 18.13 -1.61
N LEU A 94 7.43 18.33 -2.39
CA LEU A 94 6.89 17.30 -3.30
C LEU A 94 7.87 16.98 -4.43
N THR A 95 7.82 15.74 -4.94
CA THR A 95 8.56 15.39 -6.17
C THR A 95 7.95 16.08 -7.39
N LEU A 96 8.71 16.18 -8.49
CA LEU A 96 8.21 16.78 -9.73
C LEU A 96 6.90 16.12 -10.21
N GLU A 97 6.83 14.79 -10.19
CA GLU A 97 5.62 14.04 -10.55
C GLU A 97 4.41 14.42 -9.70
N ALA A 98 4.61 14.61 -8.39
CA ALA A 98 3.56 15.01 -7.47
C ALA A 98 3.09 16.46 -7.71
N VAL A 99 4.03 17.36 -8.02
CA VAL A 99 3.71 18.75 -8.40
C VAL A 99 2.94 18.80 -9.72
N GLU A 100 3.36 18.02 -10.72
CA GLU A 100 2.67 17.92 -12.01
C GLU A 100 1.23 17.43 -11.84
N PHE A 101 1.03 16.43 -10.97
CA PHE A 101 -0.32 15.96 -10.61
C PHE A 101 -1.16 17.09 -9.97
N CYS A 102 -0.59 17.85 -9.03
CA CYS A 102 -1.29 19.00 -8.42
C CYS A 102 -1.66 20.04 -9.49
N GLN A 103 -0.74 20.37 -10.39
CA GLN A 103 -0.95 21.36 -11.45
C GLN A 103 -2.02 20.91 -12.45
N GLN A 104 -2.09 19.62 -12.80
CA GLN A 104 -3.14 19.07 -13.66
C GLN A 104 -4.54 19.24 -13.05
N LEU A 105 -4.64 19.23 -11.72
CA LEU A 105 -5.88 19.50 -10.99
C LEU A 105 -6.18 21.01 -10.84
N GLY A 106 -5.24 21.88 -11.23
CA GLY A 106 -5.32 23.33 -11.02
C GLY A 106 -4.79 23.82 -9.67
N SER A 107 -4.13 22.95 -8.90
CA SER A 107 -3.46 23.30 -7.65
C SER A 107 -2.03 23.81 -7.87
N GLN A 108 -1.57 24.70 -7.00
CA GLN A 108 -0.19 25.22 -6.98
C GLN A 108 0.63 24.67 -5.80
N SER A 109 0.14 23.62 -5.14
CA SER A 109 0.84 22.99 -4.03
C SER A 109 2.19 22.43 -4.47
N THR A 110 3.23 22.80 -3.75
CA THR A 110 4.61 22.32 -3.98
C THR A 110 5.18 21.59 -2.78
N LYS A 111 4.48 21.66 -1.64
CA LYS A 111 4.87 21.04 -0.39
C LYS A 111 3.80 20.14 0.17
N VAL A 112 4.19 19.18 0.99
CA VAL A 112 3.27 18.31 1.74
C VAL A 112 2.42 19.17 2.69
N SER A 113 3.04 20.14 3.36
CA SER A 113 2.38 21.10 4.26
C SER A 113 1.30 21.98 3.61
N ASP A 114 1.34 22.16 2.29
CA ASP A 114 0.31 22.87 1.52
C ASP A 114 -0.96 22.04 1.33
N ILE A 115 -0.84 20.71 1.39
CA ILE A 115 -1.93 19.76 1.10
C ILE A 115 -2.58 19.28 2.39
N ILE A 116 -1.79 18.81 3.35
CA ILE A 116 -2.27 18.11 4.56
C ILE A 116 -3.29 18.92 5.37
N GLY A 117 -4.15 18.22 6.10
CA GLY A 117 -5.20 18.84 6.90
C GLY A 117 -6.34 19.45 6.07
N GLY A 118 -6.47 19.05 4.79
CA GLY A 118 -7.54 19.52 3.91
C GLY A 118 -7.33 20.94 3.38
N LYS A 119 -6.09 21.45 3.41
CA LYS A 119 -5.76 22.78 2.90
C LYS A 119 -5.91 22.87 1.39
N ASP A 120 -5.51 21.82 0.68
CA ASP A 120 -5.70 21.70 -0.77
C ASP A 120 -6.94 20.87 -1.08
N LYS A 121 -8.06 21.56 -1.31
CA LYS A 121 -9.35 20.92 -1.60
C LYS A 121 -9.35 20.17 -2.93
N LEU A 122 -8.58 20.61 -3.92
CA LEU A 122 -8.53 19.99 -5.24
C LEU A 122 -7.84 18.62 -5.16
N VAL A 123 -6.71 18.57 -4.45
CA VAL A 123 -5.99 17.31 -4.21
C VAL A 123 -6.83 16.37 -3.34
N TYR A 124 -7.47 16.87 -2.28
CA TYR A 124 -8.35 16.05 -1.44
C TYR A 124 -9.53 15.47 -2.21
N GLN A 125 -10.17 16.27 -3.07
CA GLN A 125 -11.25 15.79 -3.93
C GLN A 125 -10.74 14.72 -4.90
N SER A 126 -9.57 14.92 -5.52
CA SER A 126 -8.99 13.93 -6.43
C SER A 126 -8.68 12.60 -5.73
N ILE A 127 -8.18 12.66 -4.48
CA ILE A 127 -7.94 11.47 -3.64
C ILE A 127 -9.26 10.76 -3.31
N GLU A 128 -10.29 11.50 -2.90
CA GLU A 128 -11.63 10.95 -2.62
C GLU A 128 -12.20 10.23 -3.86
N GLU A 129 -12.10 10.85 -5.03
CA GLU A 129 -12.53 10.26 -6.30
C GLU A 129 -11.70 9.02 -6.67
N GLY A 130 -10.38 9.04 -6.45
CA GLY A 130 -9.50 7.88 -6.66
C GLY A 130 -9.86 6.71 -5.76
N ILE A 131 -10.10 6.97 -4.47
CA ILE A 131 -10.57 5.95 -3.53
C ILE A 131 -11.95 5.43 -3.92
N ALA A 132 -12.84 6.28 -4.42
CA ALA A 132 -14.14 5.85 -4.94
C ALA A 132 -14.00 4.90 -6.13
N ARG A 133 -13.07 5.16 -7.06
CA ARG A 133 -12.75 4.25 -8.20
C ARG A 133 -12.14 2.93 -7.75
N VAL A 134 -11.31 2.93 -6.70
CA VAL A 134 -10.82 1.67 -6.10
C VAL A 134 -12.00 0.90 -5.47
N ASN A 135 -12.84 1.59 -4.69
CA ASN A 135 -13.99 1.01 -4.01
C ASN A 135 -15.05 0.46 -4.97
N SER A 136 -15.19 1.01 -6.18
CA SER A 136 -16.13 0.48 -7.19
C SER A 136 -15.70 -0.88 -7.75
N LYS A 137 -14.42 -1.25 -7.58
CA LYS A 137 -13.86 -2.55 -7.99
C LYS A 137 -13.84 -3.57 -6.84
N ALA A 138 -14.28 -3.19 -5.63
CA ALA A 138 -14.27 -4.06 -4.46
C ALA A 138 -15.33 -5.18 -4.58
N THR A 139 -14.94 -6.41 -4.26
CA THR A 139 -15.81 -7.59 -4.35
C THR A 139 -16.90 -7.62 -3.26
N SER A 140 -16.67 -6.92 -2.13
CA SER A 140 -17.62 -6.86 -1.03
C SER A 140 -17.57 -5.49 -0.33
N ASN A 141 -18.66 -5.13 0.37
CA ASN A 141 -18.72 -3.90 1.16
C ASN A 141 -17.64 -3.85 2.25
N ALA A 142 -17.25 -5.01 2.79
CA ALA A 142 -16.19 -5.14 3.79
C ALA A 142 -14.80 -4.79 3.23
N GLN A 143 -14.61 -4.86 1.91
CA GLN A 143 -13.36 -4.48 1.23
C GLN A 143 -13.29 -3.01 0.80
N ARG A 144 -14.34 -2.22 1.07
CA ARG A 144 -14.35 -0.79 0.74
C ARG A 144 -13.61 0.02 1.81
N ILE A 145 -12.71 0.88 1.36
CA ILE A 145 -12.06 1.90 2.18
C ILE A 145 -13.11 2.95 2.56
N GLN A 146 -13.37 3.12 3.86
CA GLN A 146 -14.35 4.10 4.34
C GLN A 146 -13.72 5.39 4.87
N LYS A 147 -12.47 5.32 5.35
CA LYS A 147 -11.76 6.45 5.94
C LYS A 147 -10.32 6.47 5.47
N TRP A 148 -9.77 7.66 5.33
CA TRP A 148 -8.37 7.85 4.92
C TRP A 148 -7.80 9.12 5.53
N ILE A 149 -6.48 9.17 5.62
CA ILE A 149 -5.73 10.36 6.03
C ILE A 149 -4.42 10.42 5.25
N ILE A 150 -3.96 11.65 4.98
CA ILE A 150 -2.62 11.91 4.47
C ILE A 150 -1.73 12.26 5.65
N LEU A 151 -0.65 11.50 5.84
CA LEU A 151 0.35 11.75 6.87
C LEU A 151 1.29 12.88 6.44
N GLY A 152 1.85 13.58 7.44
CA GLY A 152 2.74 14.72 7.21
C GLY A 152 4.14 14.34 6.69
N ASN A 153 4.56 13.09 6.89
CA ASN A 153 5.85 12.57 6.45
C ASN A 153 5.65 11.30 5.64
N ASP A 154 6.52 11.08 4.66
CA ASP A 154 6.59 9.79 3.97
C ASP A 154 7.25 8.71 4.86
N PHE A 155 7.02 7.45 4.53
CA PHE A 155 7.66 6.34 5.23
C PHE A 155 9.12 6.24 4.83
N SER A 156 10.00 6.02 5.81
CA SER A 156 11.43 5.92 5.56
C SER A 156 12.08 4.81 6.38
N ILE A 157 13.32 4.46 5.99
CA ILE A 157 14.12 3.51 6.79
C ILE A 157 14.56 4.18 8.09
N VAL A 158 14.96 5.45 8.03
CA VAL A 158 15.43 6.22 9.19
C VAL A 158 14.32 6.46 10.21
N GLY A 159 13.12 6.84 9.74
CA GLY A 159 11.92 6.95 10.56
C GLY A 159 11.42 5.62 11.11
N GLY A 160 11.85 4.50 10.51
CA GLY A 160 11.59 3.15 11.00
C GLY A 160 10.29 2.52 10.50
N GLU A 161 9.49 3.24 9.71
CA GLU A 161 8.29 2.73 9.05
C GLU A 161 8.64 1.66 8.00
N LEU A 162 9.79 1.81 7.35
CA LEU A 162 10.33 0.83 6.40
C LEU A 162 11.50 0.05 7.02
N GLY A 163 11.59 -1.24 6.70
CA GLY A 163 12.79 -2.02 6.99
C GLY A 163 13.93 -1.76 6.00
N PRO A 164 15.13 -2.29 6.23
CA PRO A 164 16.28 -2.12 5.34
C PRO A 164 16.05 -2.59 3.89
N THR A 165 15.04 -3.43 3.67
CA THR A 165 14.63 -3.92 2.35
C THR A 165 13.50 -3.08 1.72
N MET A 166 13.25 -1.88 2.24
CA MET A 166 12.13 -0.99 1.88
C MET A 166 10.75 -1.61 2.10
N LYS A 167 10.65 -2.71 2.84
CA LYS A 167 9.38 -3.34 3.20
C LYS A 167 8.75 -2.63 4.38
N LEU A 168 7.46 -2.30 4.24
CA LEU A 168 6.65 -1.71 5.30
C LEU A 168 6.67 -2.56 6.58
N ARG A 169 6.94 -1.94 7.72
CA ARG A 169 6.88 -2.54 9.05
C ARG A 169 5.55 -2.21 9.69
N ARG A 170 4.48 -2.87 9.26
CA ARG A 170 3.10 -2.59 9.71
C ARG A 170 2.94 -2.45 11.23
N PRO A 171 3.50 -3.34 12.09
CA PRO A 171 3.35 -3.19 13.55
C PRO A 171 3.94 -1.87 14.09
N VAL A 172 5.02 -1.39 13.49
CA VAL A 172 5.67 -0.13 13.89
C VAL A 172 4.81 1.05 13.46
N VAL A 173 4.32 1.04 12.21
CA VAL A 173 3.44 2.10 11.70
C VAL A 173 2.12 2.17 12.47
N LEU A 174 1.53 1.04 12.82
CA LEU A 174 0.33 0.99 13.68
C LEU A 174 0.57 1.63 15.05
N GLN A 175 1.76 1.45 15.63
CA GLN A 175 2.12 2.03 16.92
C GLN A 175 2.40 3.54 16.78
N MET A 176 3.16 3.96 15.77
CA MET A 176 3.54 5.35 15.54
C MET A 176 2.33 6.24 15.28
N TYR A 177 1.43 5.79 14.40
CA TYR A 177 0.25 6.56 13.98
C TYR A 177 -1.03 6.14 14.73
N HIS A 178 -0.88 5.55 15.92
CA HIS A 178 -2.00 5.04 16.71
C HIS A 178 -3.07 6.11 16.94
N SER A 179 -2.68 7.36 17.22
CA SER A 179 -3.63 8.45 17.49
C SER A 179 -4.49 8.79 16.27
N GLU A 180 -3.87 8.87 15.09
CA GLU A 180 -4.51 9.11 13.80
C GLU A 180 -5.43 7.95 13.44
N ILE A 181 -4.97 6.71 13.65
CA ILE A 181 -5.76 5.50 13.37
C ILE A 181 -6.99 5.45 14.27
N GLU A 182 -6.83 5.64 15.58
CA GLU A 182 -7.96 5.62 16.51
C GLU A 182 -8.95 6.75 16.21
N SER A 183 -8.50 7.89 15.66
CA SER A 183 -9.40 8.97 15.26
C SER A 183 -10.45 8.55 14.23
N PHE A 184 -10.16 7.54 13.39
CA PHE A 184 -11.15 7.00 12.47
C PHE A 184 -12.28 6.24 13.17
N TYR A 185 -11.99 5.59 14.29
CA TYR A 185 -12.88 4.64 14.97
C TYR A 185 -13.49 5.19 16.26
N LYS A 186 -13.16 6.44 16.63
CA LYS A 186 -13.85 7.18 17.67
C LYS A 186 -15.20 7.65 17.11
N GLU A 187 -16.27 7.10 17.66
CA GLU A 187 -17.64 7.64 17.50
C GLU A 187 -17.79 8.94 18.28
#